data_AF-A0A672GWS3-F1
#
_entry.id   AF-A0A672GWS3-F1
#
_cell.length_a   1.000
_cell.length_b   1.000
_cell.length_c   1.000
_cell.angle_alpha   90.00
_cell.angle_beta   90.00
_cell.angle_gamma   90.00
#
_symmetry.space_group_name_H-M   'P 1'
#
loop_
_entity.id
_entity.type
_entity.pdbx_description
1 polymer ?
#
loop_
_entity_poly.entity_id
_entity_poly.type
_entity_poly.pdbx_seq_one_letter_code
_entity_poly.pdbx_strand_id
1 'polypeptide(L)'
;MGVSDVEEASLSLDEKLLRFMDQLELLEEKRAKLNSLIEQGWFSISKARYSMGNKQVSALQYASEIEPLVFVNSRRLENCGVEFCTERPNQERNTSSSIEDIGPKESGVRRRNKPKNDAAEKEASKDASSEKTPELNPVNESHQNPQQDPLKWFGILVPQSLKQAQSSFKQVIELSAEIATLQDAISNSRQELSLSLKNKQTAAERVGSPLGQGDKLNGSGESKQKDSGGEVPIKESL
;
A
#
# COMPACT_ATOMS: atom_id res chain seq x y z
N MET A 1 -18.71 -11.24 45.74
CA MET A 1 -17.54 -10.88 44.91
C MET A 1 -17.72 -11.28 43.45
N GLY A 2 -18.27 -12.47 43.10
CA GLY A 2 -18.35 -12.86 41.67
C GLY A 2 -19.30 -12.07 40.75
N VAL A 3 -20.18 -11.20 41.26
CA VAL A 3 -21.08 -10.38 40.40
C VAL A 3 -20.34 -9.18 39.81
N SER A 4 -19.48 -8.52 40.59
CA SER A 4 -18.66 -7.39 40.12
C SER A 4 -17.66 -7.81 39.05
N ASP A 5 -17.11 -9.02 39.14
CA ASP A 5 -16.11 -9.51 38.18
C ASP A 5 -16.73 -9.77 36.79
N VAL A 6 -18.00 -10.19 36.75
CA VAL A 6 -18.75 -10.40 35.50
C VAL A 6 -19.15 -9.07 34.87
N GLU A 7 -19.51 -8.08 35.68
CA GLU A 7 -19.80 -6.72 35.22
C GLU A 7 -18.55 -6.06 34.63
N GLU A 8 -17.40 -6.16 35.30
CA GLU A 8 -16.11 -5.63 34.81
C GLU A 8 -15.67 -6.32 33.50
N ALA A 9 -15.83 -7.66 33.41
CA ALA A 9 -15.57 -8.39 32.18
C ALA A 9 -16.50 -7.99 31.03
N SER A 10 -17.73 -7.56 31.34
CA SER A 10 -18.68 -7.06 30.35
C SER A 10 -18.25 -5.70 29.82
N LEU A 11 -17.87 -4.77 30.71
CA LEU A 11 -17.39 -3.45 30.33
C LEU A 11 -16.10 -3.54 29.48
N SER A 12 -15.15 -4.39 29.85
CA SER A 12 -13.94 -4.62 29.06
C SER A 12 -14.24 -5.19 27.66
N LEU A 13 -15.29 -6.01 27.56
CA LEU A 13 -15.70 -6.60 26.28
C LEU A 13 -16.34 -5.56 25.37
N ASP A 14 -17.19 -4.70 25.93
CA ASP A 14 -17.82 -3.60 25.20
C ASP A 14 -16.75 -2.60 24.71
N GLU A 15 -15.75 -2.27 25.53
CA GLU A 15 -14.62 -1.43 25.13
C GLU A 15 -13.85 -2.02 23.93
N LYS A 16 -13.52 -3.32 23.99
CA LYS A 16 -12.86 -4.03 22.88
C LYS A 16 -13.73 -4.06 21.63
N LEU A 17 -15.06 -4.17 21.79
CA LEU A 17 -16.00 -4.19 20.68
C LEU A 17 -16.04 -2.83 19.97
N LEU A 18 -16.12 -1.74 20.74
CA LEU A 18 -16.08 -0.38 20.20
C LEU A 18 -14.78 -0.15 19.42
N ARG A 19 -13.63 -0.49 20.01
CA ARG A 19 -12.33 -0.40 19.30
C ARG A 19 -12.32 -1.18 17.98
N PHE A 20 -12.89 -2.38 17.97
CA PHE A 20 -12.98 -3.19 16.75
C PHE A 20 -13.88 -2.54 15.69
N MET A 21 -15.01 -1.94 16.10
CA MET A 21 -15.90 -1.21 15.19
C MET A 21 -15.21 0.03 14.60
N ASP A 22 -14.50 0.82 15.42
CA ASP A 22 -13.74 1.98 14.95
C ASP A 22 -12.67 1.58 13.92
N GLN A 23 -11.98 0.46 14.16
CA GLN A 23 -10.99 -0.07 13.21
C GLN A 23 -11.63 -0.51 11.89
N LEU A 24 -12.83 -1.10 11.92
CA LEU A 24 -13.57 -1.47 10.70
C LEU A 24 -14.03 -0.24 9.92
N GLU A 25 -14.51 0.80 10.60
CA GLU A 25 -14.87 2.06 9.95
C GLU A 25 -13.66 2.67 9.23
N LEU A 26 -12.51 2.77 9.93
CA LEU A 26 -11.27 3.26 9.34
C LEU A 26 -10.80 2.41 8.15
N LEU A 27 -11.00 1.10 8.20
CA LEU A 27 -10.67 0.20 7.09
C LEU A 27 -11.51 0.52 5.85
N GLU A 28 -12.81 0.71 6.01
CA GLU A 28 -13.71 1.02 4.90
C GLU A 28 -13.41 2.41 4.30
N GLU A 29 -13.11 3.41 5.14
CA GLU A 29 -12.66 4.72 4.66
C GLU A 29 -11.38 4.61 3.80
N LYS A 30 -10.36 3.90 4.32
CA LYS A 30 -9.10 3.71 3.60
C LYS A 30 -9.31 2.92 2.31
N ARG A 31 -10.17 1.91 2.29
CA ARG A 31 -10.51 1.15 1.09
C ARG A 31 -11.21 1.99 0.04
N ALA A 32 -12.15 2.84 0.43
CA ALA A 32 -12.81 3.76 -0.48
C ALA A 32 -11.80 4.74 -1.12
N LYS A 33 -10.91 5.30 -0.30
CA LYS A 33 -9.81 6.17 -0.77
C LYS A 33 -8.85 5.43 -1.72
N LEU A 34 -8.46 4.21 -1.37
CA LEU A 34 -7.62 3.36 -2.21
C LEU A 34 -8.26 3.12 -3.58
N ASN A 35 -9.55 2.76 -3.60
CA ASN A 35 -10.27 2.50 -4.83
C ASN A 35 -10.35 3.76 -5.72
N SER A 36 -10.65 4.91 -5.12
CA SER A 36 -10.65 6.20 -5.84
C SER A 36 -9.29 6.52 -6.48
N LEU A 37 -8.19 6.28 -5.76
CA LEU A 37 -6.84 6.50 -6.30
C LEU A 37 -6.48 5.51 -7.40
N ILE A 38 -6.89 4.25 -7.28
CA ILE A 38 -6.71 3.22 -8.32
C ILE A 38 -7.46 3.63 -9.59
N GLU A 39 -8.73 4.01 -9.47
CA GLU A 39 -9.54 4.50 -10.59
C GLU A 39 -8.90 5.71 -11.27
N GLN A 40 -8.46 6.69 -10.48
CA GLN A 40 -7.76 7.88 -11.00
C GLN A 40 -6.46 7.52 -11.71
N GLY A 41 -5.67 6.59 -11.15
CA GLY A 41 -4.44 6.10 -11.75
C GLY A 41 -4.68 5.44 -13.10
N TRP A 42 -5.63 4.52 -13.18
CA TRP A 42 -5.99 3.82 -14.43
C TRP A 42 -6.61 4.74 -15.47
N PHE A 43 -7.46 5.68 -15.05
CA PHE A 43 -7.99 6.70 -15.94
C PHE A 43 -6.87 7.56 -16.55
N SER A 44 -5.90 7.96 -15.73
CA SER A 44 -4.75 8.77 -16.15
C SER A 44 -3.81 8.01 -17.09
N ILE A 45 -3.58 6.71 -16.86
CA ILE A 45 -2.89 5.81 -17.81
C ILE A 45 -3.63 5.77 -19.14
N SER A 46 -4.96 5.61 -19.10
CA SER A 46 -5.78 5.53 -20.31
C SER A 46 -5.71 6.82 -21.13
N LYS A 47 -5.74 7.99 -20.47
CA LYS A 47 -5.52 9.29 -21.10
C LYS A 47 -4.13 9.41 -21.72
N ALA A 48 -3.09 8.92 -21.03
CA ALA A 48 -1.73 8.90 -21.58
C ALA A 48 -1.64 8.04 -22.85
N ARG A 49 -2.19 6.82 -22.82
CA ARG A 49 -2.25 5.91 -23.97
C ARG A 49 -3.03 6.48 -25.15
N TYR A 50 -4.10 7.22 -24.89
CA TYR A 50 -4.86 7.91 -25.94
C TYR A 50 -4.00 9.00 -26.61
N SER A 51 -3.29 9.81 -25.82
CA SER A 51 -2.49 10.92 -26.35
C SER A 51 -1.18 10.51 -27.04
N MET A 52 -0.44 9.55 -26.48
CA MET A 52 0.85 9.10 -27.03
C MET A 52 0.73 7.93 -28.00
N GLY A 53 -0.43 7.25 -28.00
CA GLY A 53 -0.63 6.00 -28.69
C GLY A 53 -0.30 4.78 -27.83
N ASN A 54 -1.05 3.70 -28.08
CA ASN A 54 -1.02 2.48 -27.29
C ASN A 54 0.38 1.82 -27.18
N LYS A 55 1.20 1.90 -28.23
CA LYS A 55 2.52 1.27 -28.28
C LYS A 55 3.56 1.98 -27.40
N GLN A 56 3.34 3.27 -27.12
CA GLN A 56 4.29 4.10 -26.38
C GLN A 56 4.14 3.99 -24.87
N VAL A 57 2.95 3.67 -24.35
CA VAL A 57 2.74 3.39 -22.92
C VAL A 57 2.39 1.93 -22.78
N SER A 58 3.43 1.09 -22.83
CA SER A 58 3.35 -0.37 -22.83
C SER A 58 4.57 -0.95 -22.13
N ALA A 59 4.44 -2.19 -21.65
CA ALA A 59 5.53 -2.93 -21.00
C ALA A 59 6.76 -3.13 -21.90
N LEU A 60 6.61 -2.99 -23.22
CA LEU A 60 7.71 -3.03 -24.19
C LEU A 60 8.74 -1.90 -24.01
N GLN A 61 8.35 -0.80 -23.34
CA GLN A 61 9.23 0.35 -23.12
C GLN A 61 10.06 0.24 -21.83
N TYR A 62 9.84 -0.78 -21.00
CA TYR A 62 10.61 -0.93 -19.76
C TYR A 62 12.11 -1.12 -20.05
N ALA A 63 12.95 -0.53 -19.20
CA ALA A 63 14.39 -0.75 -19.29
C ALA A 63 14.73 -2.23 -19.02
N SER A 64 15.80 -2.74 -19.65
CA SER A 64 16.27 -4.11 -19.43
C SER A 64 16.71 -4.36 -17.99
N GLU A 65 17.18 -3.33 -17.30
CA GLU A 65 17.57 -3.35 -15.89
C GLU A 65 16.57 -2.48 -15.10
N ILE A 66 15.47 -3.10 -14.66
CA ILE A 66 14.47 -2.44 -13.83
C ILE A 66 14.78 -2.66 -12.34
N GLU A 67 15.01 -1.56 -11.61
CA GLU A 67 15.21 -1.58 -10.17
C GLU A 67 13.95 -1.11 -9.42
N PRO A 68 13.55 -1.78 -8.32
CA PRO A 68 12.43 -1.34 -7.52
C PRO A 68 12.77 -0.05 -6.77
N LEU A 69 11.92 0.98 -6.93
CA LEU A 69 12.07 2.26 -6.22
C LEU A 69 11.43 2.29 -4.83
N VAL A 70 10.49 1.38 -4.58
CA VAL A 70 9.72 1.31 -3.33
C VAL A 70 9.83 -0.11 -2.78
N PHE A 71 10.23 -0.20 -1.52
CA PHE A 71 10.34 -1.46 -0.79
C PHE A 71 9.26 -1.51 0.29
N VAL A 72 8.75 -2.72 0.57
CA VAL A 72 7.80 -2.94 1.65
C VAL A 72 8.50 -3.76 2.72
N ASN A 73 8.61 -3.20 3.91
CA ASN A 73 9.19 -3.85 5.06
C ASN A 73 8.08 -4.28 6.02
N SER A 74 8.24 -5.46 6.61
CA SER A 74 7.36 -5.96 7.66
C SER A 74 8.13 -5.92 8.98
N ARG A 75 7.56 -5.25 9.98
CA ARG A 75 8.09 -5.16 11.33
C ARG A 75 7.10 -5.82 12.28
N ARG A 76 7.57 -6.73 13.12
CA ARG A 76 6.78 -7.31 14.20
C ARG A 76 6.75 -6.34 15.38
N LEU A 77 5.56 -5.98 15.85
CA LEU A 77 5.34 -5.10 16.99
C LEU A 77 5.19 -5.94 18.29
N GLU A 78 5.49 -5.31 19.43
CA GLU A 78 5.47 -5.96 20.76
C GLU A 78 4.08 -6.47 21.15
N ASN A 79 3.02 -5.86 20.62
CA ASN A 79 1.62 -6.22 20.85
C ASN A 79 1.11 -7.35 19.93
N CYS A 80 2.01 -8.21 19.45
CA CYS A 80 1.74 -9.33 18.53
C CYS A 80 1.26 -8.94 17.11
N GLY A 81 1.17 -7.64 16.81
CA GLY A 81 0.81 -7.15 15.47
C GLY A 81 1.99 -7.11 14.50
N VAL A 82 1.67 -7.01 13.21
CA VAL A 82 2.62 -6.76 12.13
C VAL A 82 2.35 -5.39 11.53
N GLU A 83 3.39 -4.55 11.52
CA GLU A 83 3.40 -3.24 10.87
C GLU A 83 4.07 -3.35 9.50
N PHE A 84 3.40 -2.85 8.47
CA PHE A 84 3.92 -2.76 7.11
C PHE A 84 4.30 -1.32 6.79
N CYS A 85 5.55 -1.11 6.40
CA CYS A 85 6.08 0.21 6.06
C CYS A 85 6.57 0.23 4.62
N THR A 86 6.38 1.35 3.93
CA THR A 86 6.98 1.59 2.62
C THR A 86 8.25 2.42 2.79
N GLU A 87 9.35 1.96 2.17
CA GLU A 87 10.64 2.63 2.21
C GLU A 87 11.08 3.04 0.80
N ARG A 88 11.69 4.22 0.70
CA ARG A 88 12.26 4.77 -0.54
C ARG A 88 13.72 5.17 -0.28
N PRO A 89 14.69 4.31 -0.61
CA PRO A 89 16.08 4.49 -0.19
C PRO A 89 16.80 5.68 -0.83
N ASN A 90 16.25 6.31 -1.88
CA ASN A 90 16.96 7.35 -2.65
C ASN A 90 16.12 8.61 -2.92
N GLN A 91 15.07 8.85 -2.12
CA GLN A 91 14.21 10.03 -2.27
C GLN A 91 14.33 10.91 -1.02
N GLU A 92 15.40 11.71 -0.95
CA GLU A 92 15.40 12.89 -0.08
C GLU A 92 14.16 13.74 -0.43
N ARG A 93 13.45 14.19 0.60
CA ARG A 93 12.16 14.90 0.48
C ARG A 93 12.36 16.25 -0.21
N ASN A 94 12.34 16.27 -1.53
CA ASN A 94 12.10 17.49 -2.29
C ASN A 94 10.59 17.74 -2.36
N THR A 95 9.99 18.14 -1.24
CA THR A 95 8.68 18.79 -1.23
C THR A 95 8.88 20.25 -1.62
N SER A 96 9.05 20.52 -2.91
CA SER A 96 8.79 21.85 -3.46
C SER A 96 7.66 21.71 -4.47
N SER A 97 6.46 22.03 -4.01
CA SER A 97 5.30 22.28 -4.84
C SER A 97 5.58 23.41 -5.83
N SER A 98 6.02 23.08 -7.03
CA SER A 98 5.85 23.95 -8.20
C SER A 98 4.99 23.19 -9.20
N ILE A 99 3.67 23.28 -8.99
CA ILE A 99 2.72 23.04 -10.07
C ILE A 99 2.95 24.18 -11.04
N GLU A 100 3.77 23.95 -12.07
CA GLU A 100 3.71 24.78 -13.26
C GLU A 100 2.37 24.49 -13.94
N ASP A 101 1.39 25.34 -13.65
CA ASP A 101 0.17 25.49 -14.42
C ASP A 101 0.52 26.06 -15.79
N ILE A 102 0.96 25.19 -16.70
CA ILE A 102 1.03 25.47 -18.13
C ILE A 102 -0.20 24.83 -18.79
N GLY A 103 -1.38 25.23 -18.32
CA GLY A 103 -2.59 25.19 -19.14
C GLY A 103 -2.53 26.33 -20.17
N PRO A 104 -2.88 26.10 -21.45
CA PRO A 104 -2.99 27.19 -22.41
C PRO A 104 -4.02 28.20 -21.90
N LYS A 105 -3.56 29.39 -21.47
CA LYS A 105 -4.43 30.55 -21.31
C LYS A 105 -4.93 30.94 -22.69
N GLU A 106 -6.11 30.45 -23.03
CA GLU A 106 -6.87 30.83 -24.22
C GLU A 106 -7.03 32.36 -24.22
N SER A 107 -6.16 33.03 -24.96
CA SER A 107 -6.31 34.44 -25.30
C SER A 107 -5.80 34.66 -26.72
N GLY A 108 -6.75 34.89 -27.62
CA GLY A 108 -6.49 35.56 -28.90
C GLY A 108 -6.34 34.63 -30.10
N VAL A 109 -7.39 34.59 -30.91
CA VAL A 109 -7.37 34.22 -32.33
C VAL A 109 -6.22 34.96 -33.04
N ARG A 110 -5.14 34.25 -33.38
CA ARG A 110 -4.07 34.83 -34.20
C ARG A 110 -4.47 34.79 -35.68
N ARG A 111 -4.73 35.98 -36.25
CA ARG A 111 -4.91 36.15 -37.70
C ARG A 111 -3.59 35.91 -38.43
N ARG A 112 -3.69 35.18 -39.54
CA ARG A 112 -2.60 34.82 -40.46
C ARG A 112 -2.11 36.05 -41.21
N ASN A 113 -0.91 36.54 -40.89
CA ASN A 113 -0.21 37.51 -41.74
C ASN A 113 0.61 36.78 -42.82
N LYS A 114 0.42 37.23 -44.06
CA LYS A 114 1.10 36.80 -45.28
C LYS A 114 2.58 37.25 -45.27
N PRO A 115 3.55 36.44 -45.74
CA PRO A 115 4.93 36.91 -45.89
C PRO A 115 5.14 37.65 -47.22
N LYS A 116 5.97 38.70 -47.18
CA LYS A 116 6.68 39.28 -48.33
C LYS A 116 8.18 39.15 -48.06
N ASN A 117 8.91 38.65 -49.06
CA ASN A 117 10.37 38.57 -49.13
C ASN A 117 11.01 39.98 -49.18
N ASP A 118 12.23 40.17 -48.65
CA ASP A 118 13.50 40.05 -49.41
C ASP A 118 14.72 40.52 -48.59
N ALA A 119 15.78 39.69 -48.68
CA ALA A 119 17.22 39.97 -48.84
C ALA A 119 18.10 40.80 -47.87
N ALA A 120 19.30 40.22 -47.66
CA ALA A 120 20.65 40.82 -47.46
C ALA A 120 21.03 41.31 -46.05
N GLU A 121 22.23 41.12 -45.49
CA GLU A 121 23.46 40.38 -45.81
C GLU A 121 24.44 40.54 -44.60
N LYS A 122 25.47 39.67 -44.52
CA LYS A 122 26.80 39.82 -43.84
C LYS A 122 26.92 39.67 -42.32
N GLU A 123 28.01 39.14 -41.75
CA GLU A 123 29.15 38.27 -42.13
C GLU A 123 30.01 38.09 -40.84
N ALA A 124 30.76 36.99 -40.78
CA ALA A 124 32.02 36.74 -40.04
C ALA A 124 32.11 36.79 -38.49
N SER A 125 32.40 35.63 -37.88
CA SER A 125 33.53 35.47 -36.94
C SER A 125 33.94 34.00 -36.66
N LYS A 126 34.98 33.55 -37.38
CA LYS A 126 36.18 32.83 -36.92
C LYS A 126 36.04 31.78 -35.79
N ASP A 127 36.00 30.51 -36.17
CA ASP A 127 36.31 29.36 -35.32
C ASP A 127 37.82 29.20 -35.13
N ALA A 128 38.23 29.12 -33.86
CA ALA A 128 39.58 28.78 -33.43
C ALA A 128 39.66 27.28 -33.15
N SER A 129 40.56 26.61 -33.87
CA SER A 129 41.11 25.32 -33.46
C SER A 129 42.00 25.53 -32.24
N SER A 130 41.74 24.81 -31.14
CA SER A 130 42.75 24.50 -30.14
C SER A 130 42.36 23.25 -29.36
N GLU A 131 42.90 22.14 -29.83
CA GLU A 131 43.22 20.95 -29.05
C GLU A 131 44.08 21.36 -27.84
N LYS A 132 43.55 21.24 -26.63
CA LYS A 132 44.36 20.99 -25.42
C LYS A 132 43.48 20.49 -24.28
N THR A 133 43.68 19.23 -23.95
CA THR A 133 43.40 18.68 -22.63
C THR A 133 44.11 19.49 -21.54
N PRO A 134 43.47 19.66 -20.39
CA PRO A 134 44.13 19.32 -19.15
C PRO A 134 43.24 18.47 -18.24
N GLU A 135 43.86 17.41 -17.76
CA GLU A 135 43.43 16.53 -16.68
C GLU A 135 42.83 17.33 -15.51
N LEU A 136 41.61 16.97 -15.11
CA LEU A 136 41.03 17.36 -13.84
C LEU A 136 40.36 16.13 -13.20
N ASN A 137 40.91 15.77 -12.05
CA ASN A 137 40.41 14.95 -10.94
C ASN A 137 38.98 14.35 -11.08
N PRO A 138 38.77 13.07 -10.69
CA PRO A 138 37.43 12.50 -10.65
C PRO A 138 36.67 13.10 -9.46
N VAL A 139 36.02 14.23 -9.69
CA VAL A 139 34.84 14.60 -8.90
C VAL A 139 33.79 13.56 -9.25
N ASN A 140 33.32 12.85 -8.24
CA ASN A 140 32.23 11.90 -8.30
C ASN A 140 30.94 12.63 -8.74
N GLU A 141 30.84 12.93 -10.03
CA GLU A 141 29.59 13.17 -10.71
C GLU A 141 28.88 11.81 -10.71
N SER A 142 27.97 11.62 -9.76
CA SER A 142 26.97 10.57 -9.88
C SER A 142 26.17 10.89 -11.14
N HIS A 143 26.61 10.36 -12.28
CA HIS A 143 25.79 10.25 -13.47
C HIS A 143 24.56 9.45 -13.04
N GLN A 144 23.50 10.15 -12.62
CA GLN A 144 22.20 9.53 -12.43
C GLN A 144 21.81 9.01 -13.81
N ASN A 145 21.99 7.71 -13.98
CA ASN A 145 21.71 7.03 -15.22
C ASN A 145 20.23 7.34 -15.55
N PRO A 146 19.91 7.92 -16.73
CA PRO A 146 18.53 8.27 -17.07
C PRO A 146 17.57 7.07 -17.03
N GLN A 147 18.09 5.84 -16.97
CA GLN A 147 17.35 4.61 -16.65
C GLN A 147 16.73 4.56 -15.24
N GLN A 148 17.17 5.39 -14.29
CA GLN A 148 16.64 5.37 -12.92
C GLN A 148 15.25 6.00 -12.77
N ASP A 149 14.81 6.85 -13.71
CA ASP A 149 13.46 7.43 -13.68
C ASP A 149 12.51 6.63 -14.60
N PRO A 150 11.56 5.85 -14.05
CA PRO A 150 10.64 5.03 -14.83
C PRO A 150 9.78 5.82 -15.82
N LEU A 151 9.58 7.13 -15.60
CA LEU A 151 8.82 7.94 -16.53
C LEU A 151 9.58 8.19 -17.84
N LYS A 152 10.91 8.28 -17.79
CA LYS A 152 11.74 8.55 -18.98
C LYS A 152 11.83 7.37 -19.94
N TRP A 153 11.46 6.17 -19.48
CA TRP A 153 11.35 4.98 -20.33
C TRP A 153 10.30 5.15 -21.44
N PHE A 154 9.29 5.98 -21.23
CA PHE A 154 8.23 6.23 -22.22
C PHE A 154 8.55 7.40 -23.17
N GLY A 155 9.81 7.81 -23.24
CA GLY A 155 10.31 8.86 -24.12
C GLY A 155 10.64 10.17 -23.41
N ILE A 156 11.22 11.10 -24.17
CA ILE A 156 11.74 12.38 -23.65
C ILE A 156 10.60 13.32 -23.20
N LEU A 157 9.45 13.24 -23.87
CA LEU A 157 8.27 14.05 -23.56
C LEU A 157 7.20 13.21 -22.87
N VAL A 158 7.21 13.23 -21.54
CA VAL A 158 6.24 12.50 -20.71
C VAL A 158 4.97 13.35 -20.51
N PRO A 159 3.78 12.88 -20.91
CA PRO A 159 2.53 13.61 -20.70
C PRO A 159 2.21 13.78 -19.22
N GLN A 160 1.55 14.90 -18.89
CA GLN A 160 1.12 15.19 -17.52
C GLN A 160 0.23 14.09 -16.93
N SER A 161 -0.59 13.44 -17.74
CA SER A 161 -1.44 12.31 -17.30
C SER A 161 -0.62 11.10 -16.85
N LEU A 162 0.55 10.85 -17.43
CA LEU A 162 1.41 9.74 -16.99
C LEU A 162 2.09 10.06 -15.64
N LYS A 163 2.49 11.33 -15.44
CA LYS A 163 2.98 11.82 -14.15
C LYS A 163 1.90 11.71 -13.07
N GLN A 164 0.66 12.11 -13.39
CA GLN A 164 -0.50 11.97 -12.51
C GLN A 164 -0.75 10.50 -12.14
N ALA A 165 -0.74 9.59 -13.12
CA ALA A 165 -0.87 8.16 -12.87
C ALA A 165 0.20 7.66 -11.89
N GLN A 166 1.48 8.02 -12.12
CA GLN A 166 2.57 7.62 -11.22
C GLN A 166 2.34 8.14 -9.79
N SER A 167 1.90 9.38 -9.64
CA SER A 167 1.57 9.95 -8.32
C SER A 167 0.44 9.19 -7.64
N SER A 168 -0.66 8.89 -8.35
CA SER A 168 -1.76 8.11 -7.80
C SER A 168 -1.30 6.72 -7.36
N PHE A 169 -0.56 5.98 -8.19
CA PHE A 169 -0.07 4.66 -7.83
C PHE A 169 0.96 4.66 -6.69
N LYS A 170 1.79 5.70 -6.58
CA LYS A 170 2.68 5.89 -5.42
C LYS A 170 1.88 5.97 -4.11
N GLN A 171 0.81 6.77 -4.10
CA GLN A 171 -0.09 6.86 -2.93
C GLN A 171 -0.86 5.57 -2.69
N VAL A 172 -1.28 4.85 -3.74
CA VAL A 172 -1.92 3.53 -3.61
C VAL A 172 -1.01 2.53 -2.88
N ILE A 173 0.29 2.49 -3.23
CA ILE A 173 1.24 1.58 -2.59
C ILE A 173 1.42 1.91 -1.11
N GLU A 174 1.56 3.20 -0.78
CA GLU A 174 1.65 3.68 0.61
C GLU A 174 0.40 3.29 1.41
N LEU A 175 -0.78 3.61 0.88
CA LEU A 175 -2.06 3.32 1.53
C LEU A 175 -2.32 1.82 1.64
N SER A 176 -1.83 1.01 0.71
CA SER A 176 -1.94 -0.46 0.77
C SER A 176 -1.19 -1.04 1.96
N ALA A 177 0.00 -0.52 2.27
CA ALA A 177 0.76 -0.94 3.46
C ALA A 177 0.04 -0.55 4.76
N GLU A 178 -0.54 0.66 4.80
CA GLU A 178 -1.35 1.07 5.94
C GLU A 178 -2.61 0.20 6.12
N ILE A 179 -3.29 -0.15 5.01
CA ILE A 179 -4.45 -1.04 5.03
C ILE A 179 -4.04 -2.44 5.52
N ALA A 180 -2.92 -2.98 5.05
CA ALA A 180 -2.43 -4.29 5.48
C ALA A 180 -2.14 -4.31 6.99
N THR A 181 -1.53 -3.25 7.51
CA THR A 181 -1.28 -3.07 8.95
C THR A 181 -2.60 -3.02 9.74
N LEU A 182 -3.58 -2.26 9.24
CA LEU A 182 -4.89 -2.17 9.87
C LEU A 182 -5.66 -3.50 9.84
N GLN A 183 -5.56 -4.26 8.74
CA GLN A 183 -6.17 -5.58 8.60
C GLN A 183 -5.59 -6.60 9.58
N ASP A 184 -4.29 -6.53 9.84
CA ASP A 184 -3.64 -7.34 10.87
C ASP A 184 -4.17 -6.95 12.27
N ALA A 185 -4.21 -5.65 12.57
CA ALA A 185 -4.75 -5.14 13.84
C ALA A 185 -6.22 -5.53 14.08
N ILE A 186 -7.05 -5.52 13.04
CA ILE A 186 -8.45 -5.97 13.08
C ILE A 186 -8.52 -7.48 13.34
N SER A 187 -7.64 -8.26 12.72
CA SER A 187 -7.59 -9.70 12.92
C SER A 187 -7.21 -10.06 14.35
N ASN A 188 -6.26 -9.34 14.94
CA ASN A 188 -5.87 -9.49 16.34
C ASN A 188 -7.01 -9.08 17.28
N SER A 189 -7.64 -7.93 17.05
CA SER A 189 -8.76 -7.43 17.86
C SER A 189 -9.96 -8.39 17.82
N ARG A 190 -10.24 -9.00 16.65
CA ARG A 190 -11.26 -10.06 16.51
C ARG A 190 -10.93 -11.30 17.34
N GLN A 191 -9.65 -11.71 17.37
CA GLN A 191 -9.22 -12.84 18.19
C GLN A 191 -9.36 -12.53 19.69
N GLU A 192 -8.93 -11.35 20.13
CA GLU A 192 -9.06 -10.90 21.52
C GLU A 192 -10.52 -10.86 21.99
N LEU A 193 -11.42 -10.38 21.13
CA LEU A 193 -12.87 -10.40 21.38
C LEU A 193 -13.41 -11.82 21.52
N SER A 194 -13.03 -12.73 20.61
CA SER A 194 -13.47 -14.13 20.67
C SER A 194 -13.00 -14.82 21.95
N LEU A 195 -11.76 -14.57 22.37
CA LEU A 195 -11.22 -15.12 23.63
C LEU A 195 -11.95 -14.52 24.85
N SER A 196 -12.18 -13.21 24.86
CA SER A 196 -12.87 -12.52 25.95
C SER A 196 -14.32 -13.01 26.09
N LEU A 197 -15.02 -13.27 24.99
CA LEU A 197 -16.36 -13.87 24.97
C LEU A 197 -16.39 -15.27 25.60
N LYS A 198 -15.44 -16.14 25.21
CA LYS A 198 -15.34 -17.50 25.76
C LYS A 198 -15.04 -17.47 27.26
N ASN A 199 -14.14 -16.59 27.69
CA ASN A 199 -13.80 -16.42 29.10
C ASN A 199 -15.02 -15.98 29.93
N LYS A 200 -15.79 -15.00 29.43
CA LYS A 200 -17.03 -14.55 30.09
C LYS A 200 -18.08 -15.67 30.19
N GLN A 201 -18.25 -16.49 29.14
CA GLN A 201 -19.17 -17.63 29.16
C GLN A 201 -18.78 -18.66 30.22
N THR A 202 -17.51 -19.07 30.26
CA THR A 202 -17.02 -20.03 31.27
C THR A 202 -17.13 -19.48 32.70
N ALA A 203 -16.97 -18.16 32.90
CA ALA A 203 -17.17 -17.52 34.20
C ALA A 203 -18.65 -17.53 34.61
N ALA A 204 -19.57 -17.27 33.67
CA ALA A 204 -21.01 -17.30 33.94
C ALA A 204 -21.52 -18.71 34.29
N GLU A 205 -21.04 -19.76 33.62
CA GLU A 205 -21.38 -21.16 33.91
C GLU A 205 -20.92 -21.60 35.32
N ARG A 206 -19.78 -21.09 35.79
CA ARG A 206 -19.27 -21.34 37.16
C ARG A 206 -20.12 -20.66 38.23
N VAL A 207 -20.69 -19.50 37.93
CA VAL A 207 -21.58 -18.76 38.85
C VAL A 207 -22.99 -19.36 38.86
N GLY A 208 -23.44 -19.96 37.76
CA GLY A 208 -24.77 -20.54 37.59
C GLY A 208 -24.98 -21.96 38.15
N SER A 209 -23.95 -22.65 38.64
CA SER A 209 -24.09 -23.95 39.31
C SER A 209 -24.32 -23.76 40.83
N PRO A 210 -25.54 -23.95 41.37
CA PRO A 210 -25.77 -23.88 42.80
C PRO A 210 -25.19 -25.15 43.44
N LEU A 211 -24.63 -25.00 44.64
CA LEU A 211 -24.30 -26.10 45.55
C LEU A 211 -25.49 -27.07 45.67
N GLY A 212 -25.38 -28.23 45.03
CA GLY A 212 -26.15 -29.42 45.35
C GLY A 212 -25.38 -30.24 46.37
N GLN A 213 -25.75 -30.09 47.64
CA GLN A 213 -25.29 -30.93 48.75
C GLN A 213 -26.15 -32.21 48.79
N GLY A 214 -25.53 -33.39 48.88
CA GLY A 214 -26.25 -34.64 49.14
C GLY A 214 -25.48 -35.90 48.77
N ASP A 215 -24.72 -36.42 49.74
CA ASP A 215 -24.23 -37.80 49.78
C ASP A 215 -25.29 -38.82 49.34
N LYS A 216 -24.87 -39.78 48.50
CA LYS A 216 -25.29 -41.18 48.66
C LYS A 216 -24.28 -42.14 48.04
N LEU A 217 -23.54 -42.79 48.94
CA LEU A 217 -22.93 -44.11 48.77
C LEU A 217 -23.95 -45.10 48.18
N ASN A 218 -23.59 -45.79 47.10
CA ASN A 218 -23.53 -47.26 47.03
C ASN A 218 -23.32 -47.79 45.60
N GLY A 219 -22.45 -48.80 45.50
CA GLY A 219 -22.85 -50.09 44.93
C GLY A 219 -22.53 -50.36 43.47
N SER A 220 -21.45 -51.14 43.27
CA SER A 220 -21.29 -52.25 42.33
C SER A 220 -21.76 -52.14 40.87
N GLY A 221 -20.81 -52.41 39.96
CA GLY A 221 -21.10 -52.82 38.60
C GLY A 221 -19.82 -53.08 37.80
N GLU A 222 -19.28 -54.29 37.90
CA GLU A 222 -18.39 -54.87 36.87
C GLU A 222 -19.00 -54.73 35.47
N SER A 223 -18.20 -54.38 34.46
CA SER A 223 -18.06 -55.20 33.22
C SER A 223 -17.20 -54.52 32.14
N LYS A 224 -16.12 -55.22 31.81
CA LYS A 224 -15.64 -55.60 30.45
C LYS A 224 -15.21 -54.52 29.43
N GLN A 225 -13.90 -54.60 29.15
CA GLN A 225 -13.23 -54.53 27.84
C GLN A 225 -14.12 -54.30 26.61
N LYS A 226 -13.75 -53.30 25.81
CA LYS A 226 -13.31 -53.55 24.42
C LYS A 226 -12.46 -52.39 23.90
N ASP A 227 -11.19 -52.71 23.72
CA ASP A 227 -10.24 -52.05 22.85
C ASP A 227 -10.66 -52.29 21.39
N SER A 228 -10.76 -51.22 20.60
CA SER A 228 -10.72 -51.29 19.15
C SER A 228 -10.27 -49.95 18.60
N GLY A 229 -8.97 -49.87 18.31
CA GLY A 229 -8.39 -48.85 17.44
C GLY A 229 -9.06 -48.85 16.07
N GLY A 230 -9.26 -47.64 15.56
CA GLY A 230 -9.81 -47.37 14.23
C GLY A 230 -9.21 -46.08 13.72
N GLU A 231 -7.97 -46.17 13.25
CA GLU A 231 -7.26 -45.17 12.49
C GLU A 231 -7.91 -45.07 11.08
N VAL A 232 -8.33 -43.87 10.67
CA VAL A 232 -8.81 -43.62 9.30
C VAL A 232 -7.99 -42.47 8.71
N PRO A 233 -7.28 -42.69 7.58
CA PRO A 233 -6.48 -41.67 6.93
C PRO A 233 -7.35 -40.73 6.09
N ILE A 234 -7.01 -39.45 6.15
CA ILE A 234 -7.51 -38.37 5.30
C ILE A 234 -6.95 -38.61 3.89
N LYS A 235 -7.85 -38.76 2.90
CA LYS A 235 -7.49 -38.69 1.48
C LYS A 235 -7.47 -37.22 1.06
N GLU A 236 -6.29 -36.70 0.75
CA GLU A 236 -6.14 -35.56 -0.15
C GLU A 236 -6.38 -36.06 -1.58
N SER A 237 -7.32 -35.43 -2.28
CA SER A 237 -7.46 -35.55 -3.72
C SER A 237 -6.99 -34.24 -4.34
N LEU A 238 -6.02 -34.37 -5.27
CA LEU A 238 -5.75 -33.41 -6.34
C LEU A 238 -6.95 -33.25 -7.28
#